data_AF-A0A1G2Z8Q2-F1
#
_entry.id   AF-A0A1G2Z8Q2-F1
#
_cell.length_a   1.000
_cell.length_b   1.000
_cell.length_c   1.000
_cell.angle_alpha   90.00
_cell.angle_beta   90.00
_cell.angle_gamma   90.00
#
_symmetry.space_group_name_H-M   'P 1'
#
loop_
_entity.id
_entity.type
_entity.pdbx_description
1 polymer ?
#
loop_
_entity_poly.entity_id
_entity_poly.type
_entity_poly.pdbx_seq_one_letter_code
_entity_poly.pdbx_strand_id
1 'polypeptide(L)'
;MSRYYIDLASSQRLREADPELAKLLEEDSSAERLAAQLAEQYRSEKDETKRAELKTKLEQLVNGHFDLRQQRRQREVAQLEKQLNRIRSAIENRTQAKDLIIQRHLAKLLGEEDDLAF
;
A
#
# COMPACT_ATOMS: atom_id res chain seq x y z
N MET A 1 -3.77 -1.50 -19.02
CA MET A 1 -3.19 -2.69 -18.34
C MET A 1 -2.55 -2.24 -17.03
N SER A 2 -3.28 -2.36 -15.91
CA SER A 2 -2.87 -1.83 -14.61
C SER A 2 -2.02 -2.84 -13.83
N ARG A 3 -0.90 -2.37 -13.26
CA ARG A 3 0.17 -3.09 -12.54
C ARG A 3 -0.25 -3.73 -11.19
N TYR A 4 -1.48 -4.20 -11.04
CA TYR A 4 -2.01 -4.76 -9.78
C TYR A 4 -2.26 -6.27 -9.82
N TYR A 5 -1.43 -7.03 -10.54
CA TYR A 5 -1.36 -8.47 -10.32
C TYR A 5 -0.28 -8.74 -9.28
N ILE A 6 -0.71 -8.78 -8.01
CA ILE A 6 0.05 -9.37 -6.92
C ILE A 6 0.15 -10.86 -7.26
N ASP A 7 1.37 -11.29 -7.55
CA ASP A 7 1.74 -12.68 -7.76
C ASP A 7 1.23 -13.56 -6.61
N LEU A 8 0.83 -14.81 -6.89
CA LEU A 8 0.15 -15.68 -5.92
C LEU A 8 1.03 -15.93 -4.67
N ALA A 9 2.35 -15.94 -4.84
CA ALA A 9 3.34 -16.01 -3.76
C ALA A 9 3.43 -14.73 -2.89
N SER A 10 3.11 -13.56 -3.46
CA SER A 10 3.02 -12.31 -2.70
C SER A 10 1.71 -12.17 -1.91
N SER A 11 0.67 -12.95 -2.23
CA SER A 11 -0.62 -12.89 -1.52
C SER A 11 -0.56 -13.48 -0.10
N GLN A 12 0.18 -14.58 0.11
CA GLN A 12 0.36 -15.17 1.44
C GLN A 12 1.22 -14.30 2.36
N ARG A 13 2.37 -13.82 1.87
CA ARG A 13 3.25 -12.92 2.63
C ARG A 13 2.57 -11.59 2.97
N LEU A 14 1.72 -11.08 2.07
CA LEU A 14 0.95 -9.86 2.33
C LEU A 14 -0.11 -10.09 3.41
N ARG A 15 -0.82 -11.22 3.38
CA ARG A 15 -1.80 -11.58 4.43
C ARG A 15 -1.15 -11.69 5.80
N GLU A 16 0.08 -12.18 5.88
CA GLU A 16 0.83 -12.27 7.14
C GLU A 16 1.37 -10.91 7.60
N ALA A 17 1.88 -10.08 6.67
CA ALA A 17 2.51 -8.81 7.00
C ALA A 17 1.51 -7.65 7.23
N ASP A 18 0.41 -7.62 6.48
CA ASP A 18 -0.65 -6.62 6.59
C ASP A 18 -2.02 -7.22 6.21
N PRO A 19 -2.70 -7.90 7.16
CA PRO A 19 -3.96 -8.58 6.90
C PRO A 19 -5.10 -7.62 6.52
N GLU A 20 -5.07 -6.38 7.01
CA GLU A 20 -6.07 -5.37 6.67
C GLU A 20 -5.93 -4.89 5.23
N LEU A 21 -4.70 -4.66 4.76
CA LEU A 21 -4.44 -4.31 3.37
C LEU A 21 -4.82 -5.46 2.42
N ALA A 22 -4.51 -6.70 2.82
CA ALA A 22 -4.91 -7.88 2.04
C ALA A 22 -6.43 -7.95 1.88
N LYS A 23 -7.19 -7.74 2.97
CA LYS A 23 -8.66 -7.70 2.93
C LYS A 23 -9.18 -6.59 2.01
N LEU A 24 -8.65 -5.38 2.12
CA LEU A 24 -9.04 -4.26 1.25
C LEU A 24 -8.78 -4.55 -0.23
N LEU A 25 -7.69 -5.24 -0.58
CA LEU A 25 -7.37 -5.63 -1.95
C LEU A 25 -8.32 -6.72 -2.49
N GLU A 26 -8.69 -7.67 -1.64
CA GLU A 26 -9.68 -8.70 -1.99
C GLU A 26 -11.06 -8.07 -2.23
N GLU A 27 -11.49 -7.17 -1.34
CA GLU A 27 -12.74 -6.42 -1.46
C GLU A 27 -12.75 -5.56 -2.73
N ASP A 28 -11.69 -4.80 -3.01
CA ASP A 28 -11.51 -4.00 -4.24
C ASP A 28 -11.68 -4.87 -5.50
N SER A 29 -10.94 -5.98 -5.55
CA SER A 29 -10.98 -6.90 -6.69
C SER A 29 -12.34 -7.58 -6.86
N SER A 30 -13.01 -7.91 -5.75
CA SER A 30 -14.36 -8.49 -5.80
C SER A 30 -15.40 -7.48 -6.29
N ALA A 31 -15.33 -6.23 -5.82
CA ALA A 31 -16.22 -5.15 -6.23
C ALA A 31 -16.05 -4.82 -7.72
N GLU A 32 -14.82 -4.82 -8.24
CA GLU A 32 -14.55 -4.62 -9.66
C GLU A 32 -15.16 -5.72 -10.53
N ARG A 33 -15.01 -6.99 -10.12
CA ARG A 33 -15.64 -8.13 -10.82
C ARG A 33 -17.16 -8.04 -10.81
N LEU A 34 -17.76 -7.76 -9.65
CA LEU A 34 -19.22 -7.64 -9.52
C LEU A 34 -19.76 -6.45 -10.32
N ALA A 35 -19.05 -5.33 -10.36
CA ALA A 35 -19.44 -4.17 -11.15
C ALA A 35 -19.43 -4.48 -12.66
N ALA A 36 -18.41 -5.19 -13.13
CA ALA A 36 -18.35 -5.65 -14.51
C ALA A 36 -19.50 -6.60 -14.86
N GLN A 37 -19.83 -7.53 -13.96
CA GLN A 37 -20.96 -8.45 -14.12
C GLN A 37 -22.32 -7.71 -14.17
N LEU A 38 -22.56 -6.79 -13.22
CA LEU A 38 -23.80 -5.99 -13.19
C LEU A 38 -23.92 -5.10 -14.42
N ALA A 39 -22.82 -4.51 -14.90
CA ALA A 39 -22.82 -3.73 -16.12
C ALA A 39 -23.18 -4.56 -17.36
N GLU A 40 -22.71 -5.81 -17.44
CA GLU A 40 -23.07 -6.73 -18.53
C GLU A 40 -24.54 -7.17 -18.46
N GLN A 41 -25.04 -7.47 -17.26
CA GLN A 41 -26.47 -7.76 -17.06
C GLN A 41 -27.34 -6.56 -17.45
N TYR A 42 -26.94 -5.34 -17.07
CA TYR A 42 -27.66 -4.11 -17.44
C TYR A 42 -27.72 -3.86 -18.95
N ARG A 43 -26.66 -4.23 -19.69
CA ARG A 43 -26.60 -4.09 -21.16
C ARG A 43 -27.45 -5.13 -21.89
N SER A 44 -27.57 -6.33 -21.33
CA SER A 44 -28.30 -7.45 -21.94
C SER A 44 -29.78 -7.51 -21.54
N GLU A 45 -30.16 -6.87 -20.43
CA GLU A 45 -31.54 -6.83 -19.95
C GLU A 45 -32.44 -5.96 -20.84
N LYS A 46 -33.64 -6.47 -21.12
CA LYS A 46 -34.65 -5.82 -21.99
C LYS A 46 -35.83 -5.25 -21.20
N ASP A 47 -36.05 -5.74 -19.98
CA ASP A 47 -37.07 -5.22 -19.08
C ASP A 47 -36.59 -3.90 -18.44
N GLU A 48 -37.31 -2.81 -18.71
CA GLU A 48 -36.99 -1.45 -18.23
C GLU A 48 -36.93 -1.37 -16.69
N THR A 49 -37.81 -2.11 -15.99
CA THR A 49 -37.87 -2.12 -14.53
C THR A 49 -36.64 -2.80 -13.95
N LYS A 50 -36.28 -3.97 -14.50
CA LYS A 50 -35.07 -4.70 -14.09
C LYS A 50 -33.80 -3.92 -14.43
N ARG A 51 -33.77 -3.20 -15.56
CA ARG A 51 -32.66 -2.29 -15.89
C ARG A 51 -32.52 -1.19 -14.83
N ALA A 52 -33.61 -0.57 -14.38
CA ALA A 52 -33.56 0.46 -13.35
C ALA A 52 -33.01 -0.08 -12.01
N GLU A 53 -33.41 -1.29 -11.61
CA GLU A 53 -32.86 -1.97 -10.43
C GLU A 53 -31.36 -2.27 -10.58
N LEU A 54 -30.95 -2.82 -11.73
CA LEU A 54 -29.55 -3.11 -12.01
C LEU A 54 -28.69 -1.84 -12.02
N LYS A 55 -29.21 -0.74 -12.56
CA LYS A 55 -28.53 0.57 -12.51
C LYS A 55 -28.32 1.04 -11.08
N THR A 56 -29.36 0.95 -10.24
CA THR A 56 -29.29 1.35 -8.83
C THR A 56 -28.26 0.52 -8.06
N LYS A 57 -28.26 -0.81 -8.27
CA LYS A 57 -27.26 -1.71 -7.67
C LYS A 57 -25.85 -1.39 -8.15
N LEU A 58 -25.67 -1.12 -9.44
CA LEU A 58 -24.37 -0.75 -10.00
C LEU A 58 -23.87 0.57 -9.44
N GLU A 59 -24.74 1.57 -9.29
CA GLU A 59 -24.40 2.87 -8.70
C GLU A 59 -23.94 2.73 -7.24
N GLN A 60 -24.69 2.00 -6.43
CA GLN A 60 -24.31 1.70 -5.05
C GLN A 60 -22.96 0.97 -4.96
N LEU A 61 -22.75 -0.03 -5.83
CA LEU A 61 -21.51 -0.80 -5.84
C LEU A 61 -20.31 0.05 -6.27
N VAL A 62 -20.45 0.89 -7.30
CA VAL A 62 -19.38 1.76 -7.79
C VAL A 62 -19.01 2.82 -6.75
N ASN A 63 -19.99 3.38 -6.04
CA ASN A 63 -19.73 4.30 -4.93
C ASN A 63 -18.94 3.61 -3.81
N GLY A 64 -19.38 2.42 -3.35
CA GLY A 64 -18.64 1.66 -2.34
C GLY A 64 -17.23 1.28 -2.79
N HIS A 65 -17.07 0.89 -4.05
CA HIS A 65 -15.75 0.59 -4.64
C HIS A 65 -14.83 1.82 -4.66
N PHE A 66 -15.36 3.01 -4.98
CA PHE A 66 -14.60 4.25 -4.90
C PHE A 66 -14.10 4.52 -3.47
N ASP A 67 -14.97 4.38 -2.48
CA ASP A 67 -14.62 4.59 -1.07
C ASP A 67 -13.53 3.63 -0.60
N LEU A 68 -13.64 2.34 -0.94
CA LEU A 68 -12.61 1.33 -0.65
C LEU A 68 -11.24 1.73 -1.24
N ARG A 69 -11.21 2.15 -2.51
CA ARG A 69 -9.97 2.61 -3.15
C ARG A 69 -9.42 3.87 -2.51
N GLN A 70 -10.29 4.76 -2.08
CA GLN A 70 -9.89 5.99 -1.41
C GLN A 70 -9.27 5.71 -0.04
N GLN A 71 -9.88 4.81 0.74
CA GLN A 71 -9.32 4.34 2.02
C GLN A 71 -7.96 3.68 1.83
N ARG A 72 -7.80 2.82 0.82
CA ARG A 72 -6.51 2.19 0.52
C ARG A 72 -5.42 3.22 0.21
N ARG A 73 -5.72 4.23 -0.61
CA ARG A 73 -4.78 5.32 -0.93
C ARG A 73 -4.42 6.15 0.30
N GLN A 74 -5.39 6.48 1.15
CA GLN A 74 -5.13 7.21 2.40
C GLN A 74 -4.21 6.41 3.33
N ARG A 75 -4.41 5.11 3.46
CA ARG A 75 -3.53 4.23 4.24
C ARG A 75 -2.11 4.20 3.67
N GLU A 76 -1.98 4.08 2.35
CA GLU A 76 -0.68 4.09 1.67
C GLU A 76 0.09 5.39 1.94
N VAL A 77 -0.59 6.54 1.84
CA VAL A 77 -0.02 7.85 2.18
C VAL A 77 0.47 7.87 3.63
N ALA A 78 -0.34 7.44 4.60
CA ALA A 78 0.04 7.42 6.00
C ALA A 78 1.27 6.53 6.28
N GLN A 79 1.38 5.38 5.59
CA GLN A 79 2.54 4.50 5.71
C GLN A 79 3.80 5.14 5.10
N LEU A 80 3.68 5.78 3.94
CA LEU A 80 4.79 6.51 3.31
C LEU A 80 5.27 7.67 4.18
N GLU A 81 4.36 8.41 4.82
CA GLU A 81 4.70 9.48 5.76
C GLU A 81 5.47 8.94 6.98
N LYS A 82 5.04 7.80 7.53
CA LYS A 82 5.76 7.14 8.63
C LYS A 82 7.17 6.71 8.22
N GLN A 83 7.32 6.14 7.02
CA GLN A 83 8.63 5.75 6.48
C GLN A 83 9.52 6.97 6.24
N LEU A 84 8.96 8.03 5.67
CA LEU A 84 9.66 9.30 5.43
C LEU A 84 10.18 9.90 6.74
N ASN A 85 9.34 9.93 7.79
CA ASN A 85 9.75 10.45 9.10
C ASN A 85 10.83 9.58 9.75
N ARG A 86 10.76 8.26 9.61
CA ARG A 86 11.82 7.35 10.07
C ARG A 86 13.14 7.63 9.37
N ILE A 87 13.14 7.81 8.05
CA ILE A 87 14.35 8.10 7.27
C ILE A 87 14.91 9.46 7.66
N ARG A 88 14.06 10.49 7.79
CA ARG A 88 14.46 11.82 8.26
C ARG A 88 15.15 11.75 9.62
N SER A 89 14.55 11.03 10.57
CA SER A 89 15.14 10.84 11.92
C SER A 89 16.48 10.11 11.85
N ALA A 90 16.62 9.10 10.99
CA ALA A 90 17.89 8.40 10.81
C ALA A 90 18.98 9.30 10.22
N ILE A 91 18.63 10.17 9.27
CA ILE A 91 19.54 11.16 8.70
C ILE A 91 19.99 12.14 9.78
N GLU A 92 19.05 12.68 10.55
CA GLU A 92 19.35 13.63 11.63
C GLU A 92 20.28 13.01 12.69
N ASN A 93 19.96 11.80 13.15
CA ASN A 93 20.82 11.06 14.09
C ASN A 93 22.23 10.85 13.53
N ARG A 94 22.36 10.54 12.24
CA ARG A 94 23.66 10.40 11.58
C ARG A 94 24.41 11.74 11.50
N THR A 95 23.71 12.82 11.21
CA THR A 95 24.29 14.17 11.17
C THR A 95 24.79 14.60 12.54
N GLN A 96 24.03 14.32 13.61
CA GLN A 96 24.44 14.59 14.99
C GLN A 96 25.65 13.73 15.39
N ALA A 97 25.72 12.48 14.92
CA ALA A 97 26.84 11.58 15.14
C ALA A 97 28.04 11.82 14.18
N LYS A 98 28.03 12.88 13.36
CA LYS A 98 29.01 13.11 12.30
C LYS A 98 30.45 13.04 12.82
N ASP A 99 30.76 13.76 13.89
CA ASP A 99 32.13 13.87 14.37
C ASP A 99 32.65 12.52 14.90
N LEU A 100 31.81 11.77 15.62
CA LEU A 100 32.13 10.42 16.07
C LEU A 100 32.33 9.45 14.88
N ILE A 101 31.48 9.54 13.86
CA ILE A 101 31.61 8.73 12.64
C ILE A 101 32.93 9.04 11.94
N ILE A 102 33.29 10.33 11.82
CA ILE A 102 34.55 10.77 11.22
C ILE A 102 35.73 10.28 12.05
N GLN A 103 35.72 10.45 13.37
CA GLN A 103 36.79 9.98 14.25
C GLN A 103 37.00 8.47 14.16
N ARG A 104 35.93 7.66 14.20
CA ARG A 104 36.02 6.21 14.01
C ARG A 104 36.59 5.85 12.64
N HIS A 105 36.21 6.57 11.60
CA HIS A 105 36.74 6.34 10.26
C HIS A 105 38.22 6.72 10.16
N LEU A 106 38.64 7.83 10.77
CA LEU A 106 40.04 8.24 10.84
C LEU A 106 40.88 7.21 11.61
N ALA A 107 40.46 6.80 12.81
CA ALA A 107 41.16 5.79 13.59
C ALA A 107 41.36 4.48 12.80
N LYS A 108 40.32 4.05 12.07
CA LYS A 108 40.40 2.91 11.15
C LYS A 108 41.45 3.08 10.06
N LEU A 109 41.49 4.25 9.41
CA LEU A 109 42.45 4.52 8.33
C LEU A 109 43.89 4.64 8.85
N LEU A 110 44.07 5.09 10.09
CA LEU A 110 45.37 5.23 10.74
C LEU A 110 45.85 3.94 11.41
N GLY A 111 45.01 2.90 11.48
CA GLY A 111 45.34 1.64 12.15
C GLY A 111 45.30 1.72 13.68
N GLU A 112 44.59 2.71 14.22
CA GLU A 112 44.44 2.99 15.66
C GLU A 112 43.23 2.24 16.29
N GLU A 113 42.66 1.26 15.59
CA GLU A 113 41.42 0.56 15.99
C GLU A 113 41.56 -0.24 17.30
N ASP A 114 42.76 -0.64 17.71
CA ASP A 114 43.00 -1.43 18.93
C ASP A 114 42.96 -0.60 20.24
N ASP A 115 43.17 0.73 20.19
CA ASP A 115 43.26 1.56 21.41
C ASP A 115 41.90 2.13 21.88
N LEU A 116 40.84 2.05 21.07
CA LEU A 116 39.50 2.55 21.39
C LEU A 116 38.52 1.45 21.81
N ALA A 117 39.00 0.21 21.98
CA ALA A 117 38.22 -0.93 22.43
C ALA A 117 38.33 -1.14 23.95
N PHE A 118 37.96 -0.13 24.76
CA PHE A 118 37.58 -0.29 26.17
C PHE A 118 36.49 0.71 26.56
#